data_AF-A0A0G1B7Z3-F1
#
_entry.id   AF-A0A0G1B7Z3-F1
#
_cell.length_a   1.000
_cell.length_b   1.000
_cell.length_c   1.000
_cell.angle_alpha   90.00
_cell.angle_beta   90.00
_cell.angle_gamma   90.00
#
_symmetry.space_group_name_H-M   'P 1'
#
loop_
_entity.id
_entity.type
_entity.pdbx_description
1 polymer ?
#
loop_
_entity_poly.entity_id
_entity_poly.type
_entity_poly.pdbx_seq_one_letter_code
_entity_poly.pdbx_strand_id
1 'polypeptide(L)'
;MRFIIRILGNVLAIYIAANFIDNFTAPKDWKPLLLAGLILALFNAVLKPFLKLISAPIIVITFGLFTFLINIFLLWLLTLIITELKISGVWTYLIGTLIIGLTNWAVEAIMGKKKED
;
A
#
# COMPACT_ATOMS: atom_id res chain seq x y z
N MET A 1 3.99 -4.79 18.24
CA MET A 1 2.74 -5.32 17.63
C MET A 1 2.24 -4.53 16.44
N ARG A 2 1.94 -3.22 16.55
CA ARG A 2 1.37 -2.42 15.44
C ARG A 2 2.16 -2.50 14.11
N PHE A 3 3.50 -2.58 14.18
CA PHE A 3 4.34 -2.69 12.98
C PHE A 3 4.20 -4.04 12.25
N ILE A 4 4.16 -5.16 13.00
CA ILE A 4 3.98 -6.51 12.43
C ILE A 4 2.62 -6.62 11.74
N ILE A 5 1.57 -6.09 12.37
CA ILE A 5 0.22 -6.05 11.80
C ILE A 5 0.20 -5.25 10.50
N ARG A 6 0.89 -4.10 10.46
CA ARG A 6 1.01 -3.30 9.24
C ARG A 6 1.72 -4.07 8.13
N ILE A 7 2.80 -4.78 8.44
CA ILE A 7 3.49 -5.61 7.44
C ILE A 7 2.52 -6.66 6.89
N LEU A 8 1.89 -7.45 7.77
CA LEU A 8 0.95 -8.49 7.36
C LEU A 8 -0.24 -7.93 6.57
N GLY A 9 -0.78 -6.78 6.98
CA GLY A 9 -1.84 -6.08 6.25
C GLY A 9 -1.40 -5.66 4.84
N ASN A 10 -0.18 -5.13 4.68
CA ASN A 10 0.37 -4.78 3.37
C ASN A 10 0.64 -6.01 2.50
N VAL A 11 1.15 -7.11 3.08
CA VAL A 11 1.32 -8.39 2.37
C VAL A 11 -0.02 -8.90 1.85
N LEU A 12 -1.05 -8.95 2.71
CA LEU A 12 -2.40 -9.37 2.33
C LEU A 12 -3.00 -8.46 1.27
N ALA A 13 -2.80 -7.15 1.40
CA ALA A 13 -3.26 -6.16 0.44
C ALA A 13 -2.66 -6.37 -0.96
N ILE A 14 -1.35 -6.60 -1.06
CA ILE A 14 -0.67 -6.90 -2.33
C ILE A 14 -1.18 -8.22 -2.91
N TYR A 15 -1.33 -9.25 -2.07
CA TYR A 15 -1.85 -10.54 -2.49
C TYR A 15 -3.27 -10.43 -3.07
N ILE A 16 -4.18 -9.74 -2.37
CA ILE A 16 -5.55 -9.53 -2.83
C ILE A 16 -5.58 -8.70 -4.12
N ALA A 17 -4.81 -7.61 -4.17
CA ALA A 17 -4.75 -6.76 -5.36
C ALA A 17 -4.27 -7.52 -6.61
N ALA A 18 -3.31 -8.44 -6.46
CA ALA A 18 -2.80 -9.26 -7.55
C ALA A 18 -3.80 -10.30 -8.07
N ASN A 19 -4.69 -10.79 -7.22
CA ASN A 19 -5.72 -11.74 -7.62
C ASN A 19 -6.95 -11.05 -8.24
N PHE A 20 -7.20 -9.78 -7.91
CA PHE A 20 -8.35 -9.02 -8.40
C PHE A 20 -8.07 -8.22 -9.68
N ILE A 21 -6.80 -7.99 -10.03
CA ILE A 21 -6.42 -7.13 -11.15
C ILE A 21 -5.53 -7.90 -12.12
N ASP A 22 -6.02 -8.14 -13.34
CA ASP A 22 -5.29 -8.92 -14.37
C ASP A 22 -3.91 -8.32 -14.74
N ASN A 23 -3.78 -6.99 -14.65
CA ASN A 23 -2.53 -6.26 -14.94
C ASN A 23 -1.63 -6.04 -13.70
N PHE A 24 -1.93 -6.71 -12.58
CA PHE A 24 -1.14 -6.67 -11.34
C PHE A 24 -0.53 -8.05 -11.09
N THR A 25 0.73 -8.22 -11.46
CA THR A 25 1.48 -9.45 -11.17
C THR A 25 2.21 -9.29 -9.85
N ALA A 26 1.93 -10.16 -8.88
CA ALA A 26 2.68 -10.26 -7.64
C ALA A 26 3.64 -11.47 -7.63
N PRO A 27 4.65 -11.46 -6.75
CA PRO A 27 5.51 -12.61 -6.53
C PRO A 27 4.71 -13.86 -6.16
N LYS A 28 5.02 -15.00 -6.80
CA LYS A 28 4.36 -16.30 -6.50
C LYS A 28 4.92 -16.92 -5.22
N ASP A 29 6.19 -16.66 -4.92
CA ASP A 29 6.84 -17.17 -3.73
C ASP A 29 6.53 -16.30 -2.50
N TRP A 30 6.35 -16.95 -1.35
CA TRP A 30 6.02 -16.27 -0.10
C TRP A 30 7.12 -15.32 0.38
N LYS A 31 8.39 -15.59 0.06
CA LYS A 31 9.55 -14.77 0.46
C LYS A 31 9.54 -13.38 -0.21
N PRO A 32 9.52 -13.26 -1.55
CA PRO A 32 9.45 -11.95 -2.22
C PRO A 32 8.13 -11.23 -1.95
N LEU A 33 7.02 -11.95 -1.73
CA LEU A 33 5.76 -11.33 -1.32
C LEU A 33 5.85 -10.70 0.08
N LEU A 34 6.46 -11.40 1.03
CA LEU A 34 6.70 -10.87 2.38
C LEU A 34 7.68 -9.69 2.34
N LEU A 35 8.72 -9.76 1.51
CA LEU A 35 9.64 -8.65 1.27
C LEU A 35 8.89 -7.43 0.71
N ALA A 36 8.00 -7.63 -0.26
CA ALA A 36 7.21 -6.54 -0.85
C ALA A 36 6.33 -5.84 0.20
N GLY A 37 5.62 -6.61 1.03
CA GLY A 37 4.80 -6.04 2.11
C GLY A 37 5.63 -5.37 3.21
N LEU A 38 6.84 -5.87 3.49
CA LEU A 38 7.78 -5.24 4.43
C LEU A 38 8.27 -3.89 3.91
N ILE A 39 8.70 -3.82 2.64
CA ILE A 39 9.15 -2.58 2.01
C ILE A 39 8.00 -1.58 1.94
N LEU A 40 6.79 -2.02 1.57
CA LEU A 40 5.62 -1.14 1.53
C LEU A 40 5.26 -0.61 2.93
N ALA A 41 5.37 -1.44 3.97
CA ALA A 41 5.19 -1.01 5.36
C ALA A 41 6.25 0.02 5.78
N LEU A 42 7.51 -0.18 5.35
CA LEU A 42 8.61 0.76 5.60
C LEU A 42 8.38 2.10 4.89
N PHE A 43 7.96 2.06 3.62
CA PHE A 43 7.58 3.23 2.83
C PHE A 43 6.45 4.01 3.49
N ASN A 44 5.43 3.31 3.98
CA ASN A 44 4.33 3.93 4.70
C ASN A 44 4.74 4.52 6.06
N ALA A 45 5.77 3.95 6.71
CA ALA A 45 6.27 4.44 8.00
C ALA A 45 7.23 5.62 7.85
N VAL A 46 8.05 5.64 6.80
CA VAL A 46 9.14 6.61 6.61
C VAL A 46 8.84 7.56 5.46
N LEU A 47 8.71 7.09 4.22
CA LEU A 47 8.56 7.96 3.05
C LEU A 47 7.24 8.74 3.07
N LYS A 48 6.13 8.09 3.42
CA LYS A 48 4.81 8.71 3.43
C LYS A 48 4.71 9.97 4.28
N PRO A 49 5.17 10.02 5.55
CA PRO A 49 5.11 11.26 6.34
C PRO A 49 5.99 12.38 5.74
N PHE A 50 7.17 12.07 5.20
CA PHE A 50 8.00 13.08 4.52
C PHE A 50 7.29 13.64 3.28
N LEU A 51 6.76 12.77 2.42
CA LEU A 51 6.02 13.18 1.22
C LEU A 51 4.78 14.00 1.58
N LYS A 52 4.05 13.60 2.63
CA LYS A 52 2.89 14.35 3.12
C LYS A 52 3.28 15.70 3.71
N LEU A 53 4.42 15.81 4.38
CA LEU A 53 4.87 17.08 4.95
C LEU A 53 5.17 18.10 3.85
N ILE A 54 5.94 17.68 2.83
CA ILE A 54 6.29 18.54 1.69
C ILE A 54 5.05 18.87 0.86
N SER A 55 4.16 17.89 0.70
CA SER A 55 2.94 18.03 -0.10
C SER A 55 1.77 18.60 0.69
N ALA A 56 1.93 18.91 1.98
CA ALA A 56 0.86 19.39 2.85
C ALA A 56 0.04 20.54 2.26
N PRO A 57 0.64 21.63 1.71
CA PRO A 57 -0.15 22.71 1.12
C PRO A 57 -0.99 22.24 -0.07
N ILE A 58 -0.42 21.39 -0.92
CA ILE A 58 -1.12 20.82 -2.10
C ILE A 58 -2.23 19.87 -1.65
N ILE A 59 -1.98 19.07 -0.61
CA ILE A 59 -2.96 18.16 -0.01
C ILE A 59 -4.16 18.97 0.48
N VAL A 60 -3.95 20.11 1.14
CA VAL A 60 -5.04 20.98 1.61
C VAL A 60 -5.82 21.58 0.43
N ILE A 61 -5.12 22.11 -0.58
CA ILE A 61 -5.76 22.68 -1.79
C ILE A 61 -6.59 21.64 -2.55
N THR A 62 -6.14 20.39 -2.58
CA THR A 62 -6.79 19.28 -3.28
C THR A 62 -7.77 18.48 -2.40
N PHE A 63 -8.12 18.98 -1.21
CA PHE A 63 -9.00 18.29 -0.24
C PHE A 63 -8.57 16.87 0.10
N GLY A 64 -7.27 16.60 0.13
CA GLY A 64 -6.72 15.29 0.44
C GLY A 64 -6.48 14.40 -0.76
N LEU A 65 -6.93 14.77 -1.97
CA LEU A 65 -6.77 13.95 -3.18
C LEU A 65 -5.29 13.66 -3.50
N PHE A 66 -4.40 14.62 -3.23
CA PHE A 66 -2.96 14.40 -3.44
C PHE A 66 -2.37 13.28 -2.55
N THR A 67 -3.02 12.93 -1.43
CA THR A 67 -2.61 11.77 -0.63
C THR A 67 -2.78 10.46 -1.41
N PHE A 68 -3.76 10.39 -2.29
CA PHE A 68 -3.96 9.23 -3.16
C PHE A 68 -2.81 9.07 -4.16
N LEU A 69 -2.36 10.18 -4.76
CA LEU A 69 -1.16 10.20 -5.61
C LEU A 69 0.10 9.75 -4.86
N ILE A 70 0.27 10.16 -3.61
CA ILE A 70 1.37 9.66 -2.77
C ILE A 70 1.30 8.14 -2.61
N ASN A 71 0.12 7.58 -2.32
CA ASN A 71 -0.01 6.11 -2.20
C ASN A 71 0.33 5.40 -3.52
N ILE A 72 -0.08 5.96 -4.66
CA ILE A 72 0.24 5.43 -6.00
C ILE A 72 1.73 5.47 -6.24
N PHE A 73 2.35 6.60 -5.92
CA PHE A 73 3.78 6.78 -6.04
C PHE A 73 4.55 5.75 -5.20
N LEU A 74 4.12 5.48 -3.97
CA LEU A 74 4.76 4.45 -3.14
C LEU A 74 4.59 3.04 -3.70
N LEU A 75 3.42 2.72 -4.26
CA LEU A 75 3.18 1.44 -4.92
C LEU A 75 4.01 1.29 -6.19
N TRP A 76 4.13 2.34 -6.98
CA TRP A 76 5.02 2.39 -8.14
C TRP A 76 6.49 2.27 -7.74
N LEU A 77 6.92 2.94 -6.67
CA LEU A 77 8.27 2.81 -6.17
C LEU A 77 8.57 1.37 -5.72
N LEU A 78 7.56 0.65 -5.20
CA LEU A 78 7.69 -0.75 -4.82
C LEU A 78 7.94 -1.66 -6.05
N THR A 79 7.29 -1.41 -7.18
CA THR A 79 7.49 -2.20 -8.42
C THR A 79 8.90 -2.04 -8.99
N LEU A 80 9.57 -0.91 -8.72
CA LEU A 80 10.97 -0.71 -9.09
C LEU A 80 11.95 -1.54 -8.26
N ILE A 81 11.57 -1.89 -7.02
CA ILE A 81 12.45 -2.64 -6.10
C ILE A 81 12.19 -4.14 -6.18
N ILE A 82 10.91 -4.52 -6.32
CA ILE A 82 10.50 -5.92 -6.42
C ILE A 82 10.29 -6.24 -7.90
N THR A 83 11.30 -6.84 -8.55
CA THR A 83 11.25 -7.20 -9.97
C THR A 83 10.08 -8.11 -10.34
N GLU A 84 9.66 -8.94 -9.39
CA GLU A 84 8.52 -9.86 -9.52
C GLU A 84 7.15 -9.17 -9.38
N LEU A 85 7.11 -7.92 -8.88
CA LEU A 85 5.90 -7.12 -8.76
C LEU A 85 5.79 -6.20 -9.98
N LYS A 86 4.93 -6.56 -10.93
CA LYS A 86 4.70 -5.77 -12.15
C LYS A 86 3.29 -5.26 -12.21
N ILE A 87 3.16 -3.95 -12.38
CA ILE A 87 1.88 -3.26 -12.48
C ILE A 87 1.91 -2.45 -13.77
N SER A 88 0.99 -2.77 -14.69
CA SER A 88 0.95 -2.16 -16.03
C SER A 88 -0.21 -1.19 -16.15
N GLY A 89 0.10 0.07 -16.50
CA GLY A 89 -0.91 1.10 -16.76
C GLY A 89 -1.35 1.90 -15.52
N VAL A 90 -1.65 3.17 -15.72
CA VAL A 90 -2.03 4.11 -14.64
C VAL A 90 -3.31 3.66 -13.93
N TRP A 91 -4.28 3.13 -14.68
CA TRP A 91 -5.53 2.62 -14.12
C TRP A 91 -5.32 1.47 -13.11
N THR A 92 -4.36 0.61 -13.37
CA THR A 92 -4.02 -0.51 -12.49
C THR A 92 -3.36 -0.02 -11.20
N TYR A 93 -2.55 1.03 -11.25
CA TYR A 93 -2.03 1.69 -10.05
C TYR A 93 -3.15 2.37 -9.24
N LEU A 94 -4.10 3.04 -9.92
CA LEU A 94 -5.26 3.66 -9.28
C LEU A 94 -6.11 2.61 -8.54
N ILE A 95 -6.50 1.53 -9.22
CA ILE A 95 -7.32 0.47 -8.61
C ILE A 95 -6.51 -0.28 -7.54
N GLY A 96 -5.25 -0.60 -7.81
CA GLY A 96 -4.38 -1.30 -6.85
C GLY A 96 -4.21 -0.53 -5.54
N THR A 97 -4.05 0.80 -5.61
CA THR A 97 -3.98 1.61 -4.39
C THR A 97 -5.30 1.72 -3.65
N LEU A 98 -6.44 1.72 -4.34
CA LEU A 98 -7.75 1.64 -3.69
C LEU A 98 -7.91 0.32 -2.95
N ILE A 99 -7.59 -0.81 -3.59
CA ILE A 99 -7.67 -2.15 -2.96
C ILE A 99 -6.75 -2.18 -1.74
N ILE A 100 -5.50 -1.74 -1.86
CA ILE A 100 -4.56 -1.74 -0.74
C ILE A 100 -5.04 -0.85 0.40
N GLY A 101 -5.60 0.32 0.08
CA GLY A 101 -6.21 1.21 1.06
C GLY A 101 -7.38 0.54 1.80
N LEU A 102 -8.28 -0.09 1.06
CA LEU A 102 -9.46 -0.79 1.60
C LEU A 102 -9.07 -2.00 2.45
N THR A 103 -8.10 -2.81 2.01
CA THR A 103 -7.61 -3.95 2.79
C THR A 103 -6.98 -3.48 4.09
N ASN A 104 -6.13 -2.45 4.05
CA ASN A 104 -5.51 -1.91 5.27
C ASN A 104 -6.57 -1.33 6.22
N TRP A 105 -7.57 -0.62 5.70
CA TRP A 105 -8.68 -0.12 6.51
C TRP A 105 -9.48 -1.26 7.16
N ALA A 106 -9.77 -2.33 6.41
CA ALA A 106 -10.48 -3.49 6.95
C ALA A 106 -9.67 -4.21 8.05
N VAL A 107 -8.35 -4.38 7.82
CA VAL A 107 -7.44 -4.93 8.83
C VAL A 107 -7.43 -4.06 10.09
N GLU A 108 -7.35 -2.74 9.93
CA GLU A 108 -7.40 -1.82 11.06
C GLU A 108 -8.76 -1.83 11.77
N ALA A 109 -9.88 -1.96 11.04
CA ALA A 109 -11.22 -2.03 11.63
C ALA A 109 -11.41 -3.29 12.48
N ILE A 110 -10.98 -4.45 12.00
CA ILE A 110 -11.03 -5.72 12.75
C ILE A 110 -10.13 -5.65 13.99
N MET A 111 -8.94 -5.08 13.83
CA MET A 111 -7.96 -4.97 14.92
C MET A 111 -8.32 -3.89 15.95
N GLY A 112 -9.00 -2.83 15.51
CA GLY A 112 -9.51 -1.75 16.35
C GLY A 112 -10.60 -2.22 17.30
N LYS A 113 -11.46 -3.15 16.85
CA LYS A 113 -12.49 -3.76 17.70
C LYS A 113 -11.93 -4.59 18.87
N LYS A 114 -10.70 -5.11 18.78
CA LYS A 114 -10.10 -5.96 19.83
C LYS A 114 -9.50 -5.19 21.01
N LYS A 115 -9.67 -3.87 21.07
CA LYS A 115 -9.12 -3.03 22.15
C LYS A 115 -10.17 -2.44 23.09
N GLU A 116 -11.43 -2.88 22.96
CA GLU A 116 -12.57 -2.34 23.69
C GLU A 116 -13.26 -3.39 24.58
N ASP A 117 -12.57 -4.50 24.87
CA ASP A 117 -12.97 -5.50 25.88
C ASP A 117 -11.95 -5.56 27.02
#